data_AF-A0AAV0LDC7-F1
#
_entry.id   AF-A0AAV0LDC7-F1
#
_cell.length_a   1.000
_cell.length_b   1.000
_cell.length_c   1.000
_cell.angle_alpha   90.00
_cell.angle_beta   90.00
_cell.angle_gamma   90.00
#
_symmetry.space_group_name_H-M   'P 1'
#
loop_
_entity.id
_entity.type
_entity.pdbx_description
1 polymer ?
#
loop_
_entity_poly.entity_id
_entity_poly.type
_entity_poly.pdbx_seq_one_letter_code
_entity_poly.pdbx_strand_id
1 'polypeptide(L)' 'MEENGDTSLLEALYRALNEVVNLSEGEIYSYDSDSDVDPFMEKGAIWSFSFFFYNRKLKRVMSFCFCCVR' A
#
# COMPACT_ATOMS: atom_id res chain seq x y z
N MET A 1 -10.39 -10.07 -30.77
CA MET A 1 -11.25 -9.04 -30.16
C MET A 1 -10.43 -8.42 -29.05
N GLU A 2 -10.19 -7.13 -29.15
CA GLU A 2 -9.18 -6.35 -28.44
C GLU A 2 -9.32 -6.47 -26.92
N GLU A 3 -8.24 -6.86 -26.23
CA GLU A 3 -8.13 -6.71 -24.77
C GLU A 3 -8.00 -5.21 -24.49
N ASN A 4 -9.09 -4.59 -24.03
CA ASN A 4 -9.16 -3.17 -23.70
C ASN A 4 -8.05 -2.79 -22.70
N GLY A 5 -7.05 -2.06 -23.19
CA GLY A 5 -5.87 -1.63 -22.46
C GLY A 5 -6.05 -0.39 -21.57
N ASP A 6 -7.14 -0.30 -20.80
CA ASP A 6 -7.34 0.79 -19.84
C ASP A 6 -7.80 0.25 -18.48
N THR A 7 -6.96 -0.56 -17.84
CA THR A 7 -7.14 -0.83 -16.39
C THR A 7 -6.51 0.33 -15.64
N SER A 8 -7.28 1.02 -14.81
CA SER A 8 -6.73 2.13 -14.02
C SER A 8 -5.62 1.64 -13.08
N LEU A 9 -4.65 2.50 -12.74
CA LEU A 9 -3.59 2.15 -11.78
C LEU A 9 -4.19 1.64 -10.46
N LEU A 10 -5.30 2.23 -10.02
CA LEU A 10 -6.00 1.83 -8.82
C LEU A 10 -6.55 0.40 -8.92
N GLU A 11 -7.18 0.04 -10.04
CA GLU A 11 -7.68 -1.32 -10.26
C GLU A 11 -6.54 -2.34 -10.36
N ALA A 12 -5.46 -1.99 -11.07
CA ALA A 12 -4.28 -2.84 -11.17
C ALA A 12 -3.64 -3.07 -9.80
N LEU A 13 -3.51 -2.01 -8.99
CA LEU A 13 -3.02 -2.09 -7.63
C LEU A 13 -3.94 -2.96 -6.77
N TYR A 14 -5.25 -2.73 -6.80
CA TYR A 14 -6.21 -3.51 -6.02
C TYR A 14 -6.14 -5.01 -6.36
N ARG A 15 -6.04 -5.36 -7.65
CA ARG A 15 -5.86 -6.75 -8.10
C ARG A 15 -4.57 -7.35 -7.55
N ALA A 16 -3.44 -6.67 -7.70
CA ALA A 16 -2.14 -7.15 -7.23
C ALA A 16 -2.12 -7.33 -5.69
N LEU A 17 -2.69 -6.38 -4.94
CA LEU A 17 -2.85 -6.50 -3.49
C LEU A 17 -3.71 -7.72 -3.13
N ASN A 18 -4.87 -7.87 -3.78
CA ASN A 18 -5.81 -8.93 -3.47
C ASN A 18 -5.25 -10.34 -3.76
N GLU A 19 -4.48 -10.50 -4.84
CA GLU A 19 -3.82 -11.77 -5.16
C GLU A 19 -2.82 -12.20 -4.09
N VAL A 20 -2.12 -11.25 -3.47
CA VAL A 20 -1.08 -11.55 -2.48
C VAL A 20 -1.65 -11.69 -1.08
N VAL A 21 -2.54 -10.81 -0.63
CA VAL A 21 -3.00 -10.79 0.77
C VAL A 21 -4.48 -11.11 0.97
N ASN A 22 -5.27 -11.34 -0.08
CA ASN A 22 -6.73 -11.50 -0.02
C ASN A 22 -7.39 -10.42 0.85
N LEU A 23 -7.64 -9.26 0.24
CA LEU A 23 -8.14 -8.06 0.93
C LEU A 23 -9.51 -8.26 1.58
N SER A 24 -10.33 -9.19 1.08
CA SER A 24 -11.66 -9.47 1.67
C SER A 24 -11.59 -10.06 3.08
N GLU A 25 -10.46 -10.67 3.44
CA GLU A 25 -10.21 -11.28 4.75
C GLU A 25 -9.03 -10.61 5.49
N GLY A 26 -8.57 -9.47 4.98
CA GLY A 26 -7.45 -8.71 5.50
C GLY A 26 -7.88 -7.49 6.30
N GLU A 27 -6.98 -7.02 7.15
CA GLU A 27 -7.07 -5.75 7.88
C GLU A 27 -6.09 -4.75 7.26
N ILE A 28 -6.49 -3.49 7.18
CA ILE A 28 -5.67 -2.40 6.64
C ILE A 28 -5.29 -1.47 7.79
N TYR A 29 -4.00 -1.20 7.93
CA TYR A 29 -3.46 -0.27 8.88
C TYR A 29 -2.76 0.88 8.16
N SER A 30 -2.90 2.09 8.69
CA SER A 30 -2.08 3.23 8.33
C SER A 30 -1.02 3.44 9.40
N TYR A 31 0.21 3.65 8.98
CA TYR A 31 1.28 4.07 9.87
C TYR A 31 1.45 5.58 9.77
N ASP A 32 1.22 6.25 10.89
CA ASP A 32 1.42 7.68 11.06
C ASP A 32 2.57 7.90 12.04
N SER A 33 3.65 8.47 11.54
CA SER A 33 4.88 8.67 12.28
C SER A 33 4.94 10.12 12.76
N ASP A 34 4.27 10.45 13.86
CA ASP A 34 4.35 11.78 14.49
C ASP A 34 5.76 12.11 15.05
N SER A 35 6.77 11.28 14.81
CA SER A 35 8.09 11.40 15.40
C SER A 35 9.18 11.67 14.36
N ASP A 36 9.95 12.74 14.55
CA ASP A 36 11.16 13.09 13.77
C ASP A 36 12.29 12.03 13.85
N VAL A 37 12.11 10.97 14.64
CA VAL A 37 13.04 9.86 14.84
C VAL A 37 12.68 8.60 14.05
N ASP A 38 11.62 8.64 13.25
CA ASP A 38 11.21 7.47 12.47
C ASP A 38 12.16 7.22 11.29
N PRO A 39 12.82 6.05 11.19
CA PRO A 39 13.65 5.69 10.05
C PRO A 39 12.86 5.48 8.74
N PHE A 40 11.54 5.32 8.80
CA PHE A 40 10.66 5.17 7.64
C PHE A 40 10.10 6.51 7.14
N MET A 41 10.35 7.61 7.86
CA MET A 41 10.05 8.96 7.41
C MET A 41 10.98 9.36 6.26
N GLU A 42 10.40 9.59 5.10
CA GLU A 42 11.14 10.09 3.94
C GLU A 42 11.41 11.59 4.09
N LYS A 43 12.63 11.93 4.52
CA LYS A 43 13.04 13.33 4.76
C LYS A 43 12.88 14.17 3.50
N GLY A 44 12.08 15.23 3.61
CA GLY A 44 11.83 16.17 2.51
C GLY A 44 10.65 15.81 1.61
N ALA A 45 9.91 14.74 1.91
CA ALA A 45 8.64 14.48 1.28
C ALA A 45 7.63 15.61 1.57
N ILE A 46 6.89 16.05 0.56
CA ILE A 46 5.75 16.96 0.69
C ILE A 46 4.62 16.24 1.44
N TRP A 47 4.41 14.97 1.12
CA TRP A 47 3.52 14.05 1.81
C TRP A 47 4.03 12.61 1.65
N SER A 48 3.73 11.76 2.61
CA SER A 48 4.03 10.33 2.58
C SER A 48 2.91 9.55 3.24
N PHE A 49 2.61 8.37 2.69
CA PHE A 49 1.65 7.44 3.25
C PHE A 49 2.27 6.05 3.31
N SER A 50 2.10 5.39 4.46
CA SER A 50 2.52 4.01 4.68
C SER A 50 1.33 3.18 5.12
N PHE A 51 0.93 2.22 4.28
CA PHE A 51 -0.14 1.27 4.57
C PHE A 51 0.40 -0.13 4.78
N PHE A 52 -0.22 -0.87 5.70
CA PHE A 52 0.04 -2.28 5.93
C PHE A 52 -1.25 -3.07 5.72
N PHE A 53 -1.19 -4.06 4.84
CA PHE A 53 -2.26 -5.02 4.60
C PHE A 53 -1.88 -6.31 5.29
N TYR A 54 -2.66 -6.71 6.29
CA TYR A 54 -2.39 -7.92 7.06
C TYR A 54 -3.51 -8.93 6.88
N ASN A 55 -3.15 -10.15 6.50
CA ASN A 55 -4.08 -11.27 6.53
C ASN A 55 -3.62 -12.29 7.57
N ARG A 56 -4.39 -12.37 8.66
CA ARG A 56 -4.10 -13.26 9.79
C ARG A 56 -4.15 -14.74 9.41
N LYS A 57 -5.03 -15.14 8.50
CA LYS A 57 -5.15 -16.56 8.09
C LYS A 57 -3.94 -16.99 7.25
N LEU A 58 -3.49 -16.11 6.35
CA LEU A 58 -2.30 -16.34 5.51
C LEU A 58 -0.98 -16.08 6.27
N LYS A 59 -1.04 -15.46 7.46
CA LYS A 59 0.11 -14.96 8.23
C LYS A 59 1.02 -14.08 7.37
N ARG A 60 0.42 -13.23 6.53
CA ARG A 60 1.11 -12.41 5.54
C ARG A 60 0.84 -10.93 5.77
N VAL A 61 1.90 -10.14 5.70
CA VAL A 61 1.85 -8.68 5.74
C VAL A 61 2.41 -8.16 4.43
N MET A 62 1.74 -7.19 3.82
CA MET A 62 2.28 -6.39 2.73
C MET A 62 2.34 -4.94 3.18
N SER A 63 3.47 -4.28 2.90
CA SER A 63 3.62 -2.84 3.07
C SER A 63 3.50 -2.15 1.72
N PHE A 64 2.75 -1.05 1.68
CA PHE A 64 2.67 -0.16 0.53
C PHE A 64 2.95 1.27 1.01
N CYS A 65 4.12 1.77 0.63
CA CYS A 65 4.59 3.10 0.97
C CYS A 65 4.73 3.92 -0.31
N PHE A 66 4.20 5.14 -0.31
CA PHE A 66 4.35 6.07 -1.42
C PHE A 66 4.35 7.51 -0.91
N CYS A 67 5.14 8.34 -1.56
CA CYS A 67 5.38 9.72 -1.18
C CYS A 67 5.44 10.62 -2.41
N CYS A 68 5.40 11.92 -2.17
CA CYS A 68 5.80 12.91 -3.16
C CYS A 68 6.99 13.68 -2.63
N VAL A 69 8.05 13.72 -3.42
CA VAL A 69 9.23 14.55 -3.20
C VAL A 69 9.22 15.73 -4.17
N ARG A 70 9.92 16.80 -3.80
CA ARG A 70 10.09 17.98 -4.66
C ARG A 70 10.95 17.70 -5.89
#